data_AF-A0A914C0Q6-F1
#
_entry.id   AF-A0A914C0Q6-F1
#
_cell.length_a   1.000
_cell.length_b   1.000
_cell.length_c   1.000
_cell.angle_alpha   90.00
_cell.angle_beta   90.00
_cell.angle_gamma   90.00
#
_symmetry.space_group_name_H-M   'P 1'
#
loop_
_entity.id
_entity.type
_entity.pdbx_description
1 polymer ?
#
loop_
_entity_poly.entity_id
_entity_poly.type
_entity_poly.pdbx_seq_one_letter_code
_entity_poly.pdbx_strand_id
1 'polypeptide(L)'
;MPKQHFNVIDYFGPLAVGIIFIILLLIISFFIINFYLITPKDDLTKFELLGSKANLRLGVHKMSTIKRGGYASTYAQEHPDDI
;
A
#
# COMPACT_ATOMS: atom_id res chain seq x y z
N MET A 1 13.29 34.91 27.87
CA MET A 1 13.68 33.49 27.82
C MET A 1 15.03 33.40 27.10
N PRO A 2 16.03 32.69 27.66
CA PRO A 2 17.29 32.46 26.95
C PRO A 2 17.01 31.76 25.62
N LYS A 3 17.70 32.18 24.55
CA LYS A 3 17.53 31.58 23.21
C LYS A 3 18.15 30.19 23.22
N GLN A 4 17.37 29.18 22.81
CA GLN A 4 17.87 27.82 22.69
C GLN A 4 18.87 27.73 21.54
N HIS A 5 20.09 27.26 21.83
CA HIS A 5 21.10 26.96 20.83
C HIS A 5 20.88 25.51 20.37
N PHE A 6 20.36 25.36 19.17
CA PHE A 6 20.16 24.05 18.56
C PHE A 6 21.42 23.59 17.84
N ASN A 7 21.85 22.37 18.13
CA ASN A 7 22.87 21.69 17.34
C ASN A 7 22.21 20.93 16.20
N VAL A 8 22.98 20.62 15.16
CA VAL A 8 22.50 19.87 13.99
C VAL A 8 21.91 18.50 14.39
N ILE A 9 22.45 17.90 15.45
CA ILE A 9 21.98 16.62 16.02
C ILE A 9 20.54 16.70 16.53
N ASP A 10 20.11 17.85 17.05
CA ASP A 10 18.77 18.02 17.61
C ASP A 10 17.67 17.92 16.53
N TYR A 11 18.03 18.12 15.25
CA TYR A 11 17.11 17.98 14.11
C TYR A 11 16.95 16.54 13.62
N PHE A 12 17.82 15.60 14.06
CA PHE A 12 17.70 14.20 13.67
C PHE A 12 16.55 13.48 14.38
N GLY A 13 16.12 13.96 15.54
CA GLY A 13 14.98 13.38 16.28
C GLY A 13 13.70 13.33 15.43
N PRO A 14 13.20 14.48 14.92
CA PRO A 14 12.06 14.51 14.02
C PRO A 14 12.25 13.69 12.74
N LEU A 15 13.45 13.71 12.17
CA LEU A 15 13.77 12.93 10.97
C LEU A 15 13.67 11.41 11.22
N ALA A 16 14.25 10.94 12.32
CA ALA A 16 14.21 9.53 12.71
C ALA A 16 12.77 9.07 12.97
N VAL A 17 11.97 9.87 13.70
CA VAL A 17 10.55 9.56 13.95
C VAL A 17 9.76 9.51 12.63
N GLY A 18 9.99 10.45 11.72
CA GLY A 18 9.36 10.46 10.40
C GLY A 18 9.68 9.20 9.58
N ILE A 19 10.94 8.78 9.57
CA ILE A 19 11.38 7.56 8.88
C ILE A 19 10.71 6.33 9.50
N ILE A 20 10.71 6.21 10.83
CA ILE A 20 10.07 5.09 11.53
C ILE A 20 8.57 5.04 11.20
N PHE A 21 7.90 6.18 11.20
CA PHE A 21 6.48 6.26 10.88
C PHE A 21 6.18 5.80 9.45
N ILE A 22 6.99 6.22 8.47
CA ILE A 22 6.84 5.77 7.07
C ILE A 22 7.06 4.27 6.95
N ILE A 23 8.08 3.73 7.63
CA ILE A 23 8.35 2.28 7.65
C ILE A 23 7.17 1.52 8.25
N LEU A 24 6.60 2.00 9.37
CA LEU A 24 5.44 1.38 9.99
C LEU A 24 4.21 1.41 9.07
N LEU A 25 3.93 2.55 8.41
CA LEU A 25 2.85 2.64 7.44
C LEU A 25 3.05 1.64 6.28
N LEU A 26 4.28 1.49 5.80
CA LEU A 26 4.58 0.54 4.73
C LEU A 26 4.40 -0.90 5.20
N ILE A 27 4.84 -1.24 6.42
CA ILE A 27 4.64 -2.57 7.00
C ILE A 27 3.14 -2.86 7.18
N ILE A 28 2.37 -1.94 7.75
CA ILE A 28 0.93 -2.13 7.97
C ILE A 28 0.20 -2.25 6.63
N SER A 29 0.50 -1.38 5.67
CA SER A 29 -0.11 -1.40 4.34
C SER A 29 0.22 -2.70 3.59
N PHE A 30 1.48 -3.11 3.60
CA PHE A 30 1.92 -4.28 2.86
C PHE A 30 1.51 -5.58 3.55
N PHE A 31 1.73 -5.74 4.86
CA PHE A 31 1.47 -7.00 5.55
C PHE A 31 0.03 -7.13 6.04
N ILE A 32 -0.54 -6.08 6.64
CA ILE A 32 -1.88 -6.19 7.25
C ILE A 32 -2.96 -5.96 6.19
N ILE A 33 -2.92 -4.82 5.52
CA ILE A 33 -3.98 -4.46 4.58
C ILE A 33 -3.94 -5.39 3.36
N ASN A 34 -2.77 -5.54 2.71
CA ASN A 34 -2.68 -6.34 1.49
C ASN A 34 -3.02 -7.83 1.67
N PHE A 35 -2.55 -8.46 2.76
CA PHE A 35 -2.71 -9.90 2.94
C PHE A 35 -3.90 -10.31 3.81
N TYR A 36 -4.30 -9.51 4.80
CA TYR A 36 -5.36 -9.92 5.74
C TYR A 36 -6.68 -9.21 5.49
N LEU A 37 -6.64 -7.94 5.09
CA LEU A 37 -7.86 -7.11 5.03
C LEU A 37 -8.53 -7.11 3.66
N ILE A 38 -7.87 -7.63 2.63
CA ILE A 38 -8.40 -7.67 1.27
C ILE A 38 -9.11 -9.00 1.03
N THR A 39 -10.38 -8.88 0.65
CA THR A 39 -11.22 -10.00 0.30
C THR A 39 -10.98 -10.35 -1.17
N PRO A 40 -11.15 -11.63 -1.59
CA PRO A 40 -11.00 -12.03 -2.99
C PRO A 40 -11.92 -11.33 -4.00
N LYS A 41 -12.87 -10.51 -3.55
CA LYS A 41 -13.82 -9.76 -4.39
C LYS A 41 -13.46 -8.28 -4.51
N ASP A 42 -12.49 -7.82 -3.75
CA ASP A 42 -12.06 -6.42 -3.77
C ASP A 42 -11.17 -6.15 -4.99
N ASP A 43 -11.00 -4.87 -5.30
CA ASP A 43 -10.13 -4.44 -6.39
C ASP A 43 -8.66 -4.82 -6.14
N LEU A 44 -7.95 -5.04 -7.24
CA LEU A 44 -6.53 -5.41 -7.21
C LEU A 44 -5.69 -4.29 -6.59
N THR A 45 -4.84 -4.66 -5.63
CA THR A 45 -3.92 -3.68 -5.06
C THR A 45 -2.83 -3.29 -6.04
N LYS A 46 -2.28 -2.09 -5.85
CA LYS A 46 -1.10 -1.65 -6.61
C LYS A 46 0.11 -2.56 -6.37
N PHE A 47 0.23 -3.17 -5.20
CA PHE A 47 1.29 -4.14 -4.90
C PHE A 47 1.10 -5.45 -5.71
N GLU A 48 -0.12 -5.97 -5.82
CA GLU A 48 -0.40 -7.15 -6.65
C GLU A 48 -0.16 -6.87 -8.13
N LEU A 49 -0.51 -5.67 -8.61
CA LEU A 49 -0.22 -5.24 -9.98
C LEU A 49 1.29 -5.12 -10.23
N LEU A 50 2.04 -4.57 -9.28
CA LEU A 50 3.49 -4.47 -9.35
C LEU A 50 4.14 -5.85 -9.35
N GLY A 51 3.70 -6.74 -8.45
CA GLY A 51 4.14 -8.13 -8.37
C GLY A 51 3.83 -8.90 -9.65
N SER A 52 2.68 -8.63 -10.28
CA SER A 52 2.29 -9.26 -11.53
C SER A 52 3.30 -9.03 -12.66
N LYS A 53 3.92 -7.83 -12.73
CA LYS A 53 4.96 -7.54 -13.73
C LYS A 53 6.21 -8.39 -13.54
N ALA A 54 6.51 -8.76 -12.30
CA ALA A 54 7.61 -9.64 -11.92
C ALA A 54 7.20 -11.12 -11.80
N ASN A 55 5.95 -11.48 -12.13
CA ASN A 55 5.35 -12.80 -11.85
C ASN A 55 5.41 -13.24 -10.37
N LEU A 56 5.46 -12.28 -9.44
CA LEU A 56 5.45 -12.52 -8.00
C LEU A 56 4.04 -12.27 -7.43
N ARG A 57 3.56 -13.21 -6.61
CA ARG A 57 2.29 -13.07 -5.90
C ARG A 57 2.53 -12.26 -4.62
N LEU A 58 2.21 -10.97 -4.66
CA LEU A 58 2.40 -10.02 -3.56
C LEU A 58 1.12 -9.75 -2.75
N GLY A 59 0.13 -10.65 -2.82
CA GLY A 59 -1.15 -10.50 -2.13
C GLY A 59 -2.01 -11.76 -2.16
N VAL A 60 -3.27 -11.61 -1.76
CA VAL A 60 -4.23 -12.72 -1.62
C VAL A 60 -4.68 -13.30 -2.96
N HIS A 61 -4.76 -12.48 -4.01
CA HIS A 61 -5.26 -12.93 -5.31
C HIS A 61 -4.29 -13.88 -6.01
N LYS A 62 -4.83 -14.87 -6.72
CA LYS A 62 -4.03 -15.77 -7.56
C LYS A 62 -3.56 -15.04 -8.81
N MET A 63 -2.39 -15.42 -9.33
CA MET A 63 -1.81 -14.84 -10.55
C MET A 63 -2.74 -14.96 -11.78
N SER A 64 -3.56 -16.01 -11.87
CA SER A 64 -4.57 -16.16 -12.92
C SER A 64 -5.66 -15.08 -12.84
N THR A 65 -6.13 -14.76 -11.64
CA THR A 65 -7.11 -13.69 -11.38
C THR A 65 -6.51 -12.33 -11.67
N ILE A 66 -5.27 -12.08 -11.25
CA ILE A 66 -4.59 -10.81 -11.49
C ILE A 66 -4.37 -10.57 -13.00
N LYS A 67 -3.91 -11.58 -13.74
CA LYS A 67 -3.71 -11.50 -15.21
C LYS A 67 -5.02 -11.32 -15.98
N ARG A 68 -6.15 -11.77 -15.42
CA ARG A 68 -7.48 -11.52 -15.98
C ARG A 68 -7.97 -10.07 -15.76
N GLY A 69 -7.26 -9.28 -14.95
CA GLY A 69 -7.69 -7.93 -14.58
C GLY A 69 -8.47 -7.86 -13.27
N GLY A 70 -8.41 -8.91 -12.44
CA GLY A 70 -9.08 -8.97 -11.15
C GLY A 70 -10.48 -9.58 -11.20
N TYR A 71 -11.25 -9.36 -10.15
CA TYR A 71 -12.70 -9.38 -10.27
C TYR A 71 -13.09 -8.03 -10.86
N ALA A 72 -13.84 -8.03 -11.98
CA ALA A 72 -14.42 -6.80 -12.48
C ALA A 72 -15.17 -6.17 -11.31
N SER A 73 -14.73 -4.98 -10.88
CA SER A 73 -15.34 -4.24 -9.80
C SER A 73 -16.85 -4.28 -10.00
N THR A 74 -17.60 -4.72 -9.00
CA THR A 74 -19.07 -4.72 -9.08
C THR A 74 -19.57 -3.32 -9.42
N TYR A 75 -18.83 -2.27 -9.03
CA TYR A 75 -19.07 -0.88 -9.42
C TYR A 75 -18.96 -0.64 -10.93
N ALA A 76 -17.90 -1.14 -11.59
CA ALA A 76 -17.73 -1.01 -13.05
C ALA A 76 -18.75 -1.87 -13.84
N GLN A 77 -19.27 -2.93 -13.21
CA GLN A 77 -20.32 -3.77 -13.80
C GLN A 77 -21.73 -3.17 -13.58
N GLU A 78 -21.95 -2.46 -12.48
CA GLU A 78 -23.22 -1.78 -12.15
C GLU A 78 -23.36 -0.39 -12.77
N HIS A 79 -22.25 0.31 -13.06
CA HIS A 79 -22.23 1.66 -13.66
C HIS A 79 -21.38 1.68 -14.94
N PRO A 80 -21.81 0.98 -16.01
CA PRO A 80 -21.05 0.93 -17.27
C PRO A 80 -21.01 2.26 -18.02
N ASP A 81 -21.88 3.22 -17.67
CA ASP A 81 -22.09 4.47 -18.40
C ASP A 81 -21.28 5.67 -17.86
N ASP A 82 -20.55 5.49 -16.75
CA ASP A 82 -19.80 6.55 -16.04
C ASP A 82 -18.31 6.67 -16.49
N ILE A 83 -17.92 6.01 -17.60
CA ILE A 83 -16.55 6.00 -18.16
C ILE A 83 -16.50 6.71 -19.52
#